data_AF-A0A656GD52-F1
#
_entry.id   AF-A0A656GD52-F1
#
_cell.length_a   1.000
_cell.length_b   1.000
_cell.length_c   1.000
_cell.angle_alpha   90.00
_cell.angle_beta   90.00
_cell.angle_gamma   90.00
#
_symmetry.space_group_name_H-M   'P 1'
#
loop_
_entity.id
_entity.type
_entity.pdbx_description
1 polymer ?
#
loop_
_entity_poly.entity_id
_entity_poly.type
_entity_poly.pdbx_seq_one_letter_code
_entity_poly.pdbx_strand_id
1 'polypeptide(L)'
;MSDMPLLSGWRYRAVLLSVVFSALGYLGFSLWGGWQAVSAATGKVGVQGVGLVLLMSAINYALRFGRWQLYLEVLGHPLAWRQSLWIYLAGFALTTTPGKAGEALRGVLLRPLGVPYPQSFAAFFSERLSDLLAIVLLTLFGLSWYPQAQPMIFIGLALVLAGLLVLSQGHLLKRMRGALPTEKSTRLHRLRR
;
A
#
# COMPACT_ATOMS: atom_id res chain seq x y z
N MET A 1 5.32 -19.84 27.67
CA MET A 1 5.55 -20.77 26.55
C MET A 1 4.22 -21.41 26.19
N SER A 2 3.41 -20.70 25.42
CA SER A 2 2.19 -21.23 24.80
C SER A 2 2.03 -20.48 23.49
N ASP A 3 2.64 -21.04 22.45
CA ASP A 3 2.51 -20.62 21.07
C ASP A 3 1.03 -20.57 20.71
N MET A 4 0.53 -19.39 20.31
CA MET A 4 -0.73 -19.29 19.58
C MET A 4 -0.40 -19.46 18.09
N PRO A 5 -0.68 -20.63 17.46
CA PRO A 5 -0.58 -20.76 16.02
C PRO A 5 -1.79 -20.02 15.44
N LEU A 6 -1.61 -18.73 15.12
CA LEU A 6 -2.67 -17.88 14.57
C LEU A 6 -3.25 -18.42 13.24
N LEU A 7 -2.62 -19.42 12.63
CA LEU A 7 -3.18 -20.25 11.56
C LEU A 7 -2.74 -21.71 11.75
N SER A 8 -3.66 -22.63 12.04
CA SER A 8 -3.36 -24.07 12.04
C SER A 8 -2.96 -24.52 10.63
N GLY A 9 -1.99 -25.44 10.53
CA GLY A 9 -1.36 -25.81 9.26
C GLY A 9 -2.33 -26.19 8.13
N TRP A 10 -3.48 -26.79 8.47
CA TRP A 10 -4.54 -27.10 7.49
C TRP A 10 -5.26 -25.84 6.96
N ARG A 11 -5.58 -24.88 7.83
CA ARG A 11 -6.22 -23.61 7.43
C ARG A 11 -5.29 -22.76 6.58
N TYR A 12 -4.00 -22.72 6.92
CA TYR A 12 -2.98 -22.06 6.10
C TYR A 12 -2.89 -22.68 4.70
N ARG A 13 -2.83 -24.02 4.62
CA ARG A 13 -2.84 -24.75 3.34
C ARG A 13 -4.10 -24.50 2.52
N ALA A 14 -5.27 -24.48 3.15
CA ALA A 14 -6.54 -24.19 2.48
C ALA A 14 -6.59 -22.77 1.90
N VAL A 15 -6.13 -21.76 2.66
CA VAL A 15 -6.02 -20.38 2.16
C VAL A 15 -5.03 -20.31 1.00
N LEU A 16 -3.85 -20.92 1.14
CA LEU A 16 -2.84 -20.94 0.08
C LEU A 16 -3.39 -21.59 -1.21
N LEU A 17 -4.07 -22.74 -1.07
CA LEU A 17 -4.72 -23.43 -2.19
C LEU A 17 -5.83 -22.59 -2.81
N SER A 18 -6.65 -21.89 -2.02
CA SER A 18 -7.69 -21.02 -2.56
C SER A 18 -7.13 -19.84 -3.35
N VAL A 19 -6.02 -19.25 -2.89
CA VAL A 19 -5.34 -18.15 -3.60
C VAL A 19 -4.73 -18.65 -4.89
N VAL A 20 -4.03 -19.79 -4.85
CA VAL A 20 -3.43 -20.41 -6.03
C VAL A 20 -4.51 -20.82 -7.03
N PHE A 21 -5.59 -21.45 -6.58
CA PHE A 21 -6.70 -21.85 -7.45
C PHE A 21 -7.41 -20.64 -8.05
N SER A 22 -7.62 -19.57 -7.28
CA SER A 22 -8.19 -18.32 -7.80
C SER A 22 -7.26 -17.64 -8.81
N ALA A 23 -5.94 -17.63 -8.56
CA ALA A 23 -4.96 -17.08 -9.49
C ALA A 23 -4.90 -17.88 -10.80
N LEU A 24 -4.90 -19.22 -10.70
CA LEU A 24 -4.95 -20.12 -11.86
C LEU A 24 -6.28 -20.02 -12.60
N GLY A 25 -7.41 -19.91 -11.89
CA GLY A 25 -8.73 -19.72 -12.49
C GLY A 25 -8.83 -18.39 -13.24
N TYR A 26 -8.31 -17.31 -12.65
CA TYR A 26 -8.23 -16.00 -13.31
C TYR A 26 -7.31 -16.04 -14.55
N LEU A 27 -6.13 -16.65 -14.44
CA LEU A 27 -5.22 -16.86 -15.58
C LEU A 27 -5.90 -17.68 -16.68
N GLY A 28 -6.56 -18.79 -16.32
CA GLY A 28 -7.28 -19.63 -17.26
C GLY A 28 -8.40 -18.87 -17.98
N PHE A 29 -9.22 -18.12 -17.24
CA PHE A 29 -10.27 -17.27 -17.82
C PHE A 29 -9.70 -16.16 -18.73
N SER A 30 -8.63 -15.50 -18.29
CA SER A 30 -7.96 -14.44 -19.06
C SER A 30 -7.36 -14.97 -20.35
N LEU A 31 -6.77 -16.16 -20.33
CA LEU A 31 -6.15 -16.80 -21.50
C LEU A 31 -7.21 -17.39 -22.45
N TRP A 32 -8.33 -17.90 -21.94
CA TRP A 32 -9.37 -18.54 -22.74
C TRP A 32 -10.27 -17.53 -23.47
N GLY A 33 -10.70 -16.45 -22.81
CA GLY A 33 -11.66 -15.50 -23.40
C GLY A 33 -11.08 -14.13 -23.79
N GLY A 34 -9.99 -13.70 -23.16
CA GLY A 34 -9.52 -12.31 -23.26
C GLY A 34 -8.30 -12.09 -24.16
N TRP A 35 -7.51 -13.14 -24.42
CA TRP A 35 -6.18 -12.98 -25.05
C TRP A 35 -6.24 -12.35 -26.44
N GLN A 36 -7.21 -12.72 -27.27
CA GLN A 36 -7.39 -12.15 -28.61
C GLN A 36 -7.80 -10.67 -28.56
N ALA A 37 -8.68 -10.29 -27.64
CA ALA A 37 -9.09 -8.90 -27.47
C ALA A 37 -7.95 -8.03 -26.89
N VAL A 38 -7.18 -8.55 -25.93
CA VAL A 38 -6.04 -7.86 -25.32
C VAL A 38 -4.90 -7.68 -26.33
N SER A 39 -4.57 -8.73 -27.10
CA SER A 39 -3.55 -8.64 -28.16
C SER A 39 -3.96 -7.68 -29.28
N ALA A 40 -5.22 -7.71 -29.72
CA ALA A 40 -5.74 -6.77 -30.71
C ALA A 40 -5.72 -5.32 -30.20
N ALA A 41 -6.09 -5.08 -28.94
CA ALA A 41 -6.03 -3.76 -28.32
C ALA A 41 -4.57 -3.28 -28.15
N THR A 42 -3.66 -4.17 -27.76
CA THR A 42 -2.21 -3.86 -27.65
C THR A 42 -1.63 -3.53 -29.02
N GLY A 43 -2.06 -4.23 -30.08
CA GLY A 43 -1.72 -3.92 -31.47
C GLY A 43 -2.21 -2.54 -31.91
N LYS A 44 -3.41 -2.11 -31.47
CA LYS A 44 -3.94 -0.76 -31.76
C LYS A 44 -3.17 0.35 -31.05
N VAL A 45 -2.71 0.10 -29.82
CA VAL A 45 -1.92 1.07 -29.03
C VAL A 45 -0.49 1.18 -29.59
N GLY A 46 0.04 0.10 -30.15
CA GLY A 46 1.37 0.05 -30.77
C GLY A 46 2.51 0.26 -29.77
N VAL A 47 3.75 0.08 -30.23
CA VAL A 47 4.96 0.23 -29.40
C VAL A 47 5.07 1.66 -28.84
N GLN A 48 4.62 2.67 -29.60
CA GLN A 48 4.62 4.07 -29.18
C GLN A 48 3.68 4.30 -27.99
N GLY A 49 2.45 3.78 -28.05
CA GLY A 49 1.49 3.93 -26.95
C GLY A 49 1.93 3.16 -25.70
N VAL A 50 2.52 1.97 -25.87
CA VAL A 50 3.14 1.23 -24.76
C VAL A 50 4.27 2.04 -24.13
N GLY A 51 5.16 2.61 -24.96
CA GLY A 51 6.24 3.48 -24.50
C GLY A 51 5.73 4.70 -23.73
N LEU A 52 4.67 5.34 -24.22
CA LEU A 52 4.05 6.48 -23.55
C LEU A 52 3.45 6.11 -22.19
N VAL A 53 2.73 4.98 -22.10
CA VAL A 53 2.17 4.49 -20.83
C VAL A 53 3.27 4.15 -19.82
N LEU A 54 4.36 3.53 -20.28
CA LEU A 54 5.52 3.25 -19.43
C LEU A 54 6.21 4.54 -18.97
N LEU A 55 6.38 5.52 -19.85
CA LEU A 55 6.95 6.81 -19.50
C LEU A 55 6.08 7.56 -18.48
N MET A 56 4.76 7.59 -18.69
CA MET A 56 3.80 8.17 -17.74
C MET A 56 3.86 7.47 -16.39
N SER A 57 3.99 6.14 -16.39
CA SER A 57 4.15 5.36 -15.15
C SER A 57 5.48 5.68 -14.44
N ALA A 58 6.57 5.82 -15.18
CA ALA A 58 7.88 6.20 -14.63
C ALA A 58 7.84 7.61 -14.02
N ILE A 59 7.23 8.57 -14.72
CA ILE A 59 7.03 9.93 -14.22
C ILE A 59 6.19 9.92 -12.93
N ASN A 60 5.13 9.12 -12.88
CA ASN A 60 4.32 8.95 -11.67
C ASN A 60 5.17 8.49 -10.47
N TYR A 61 6.01 7.47 -10.66
CA TYR A 61 6.88 6.99 -9.58
C TYR A 61 7.95 8.00 -9.18
N ALA A 62 8.50 8.75 -10.15
CA ALA A 62 9.49 9.79 -9.89
C ALA A 62 8.90 10.95 -9.07
N LEU A 63 7.70 11.43 -9.41
CA LEU A 63 7.01 12.47 -8.65
C LEU A 63 6.72 12.02 -7.21
N ARG A 64 6.30 10.76 -7.04
CA ARG A 64 6.04 10.20 -5.71
C ARG A 64 7.31 10.05 -4.87
N PHE A 65 8.44 9.71 -5.51
CA PHE A 65 9.75 9.74 -4.87
C PHE A 65 10.19 11.15 -4.48
N GLY A 66 9.98 12.15 -5.34
CA GLY A 66 10.29 13.56 -5.04
C GLY A 66 9.48 14.07 -3.84
N ARG A 67 8.18 13.77 -3.80
CA ARG A 67 7.32 14.11 -2.64
C ARG A 67 7.82 13.46 -1.34
N TRP A 68 8.33 12.23 -1.42
CA TRP A 68 8.93 11.56 -0.27
C TRP A 68 10.22 12.24 0.22
N GLN A 69 11.07 12.74 -0.68
CA GLN A 69 12.23 13.56 -0.28
C GLN A 69 11.79 14.81 0.47
N LEU A 70 10.80 15.53 -0.07
CA LEU A 70 10.28 16.74 0.56
C LEU A 70 9.75 16.48 1.97
N TYR A 71 9.04 15.36 2.18
CA TYR A 71 8.59 14.99 3.53
C TYR A 71 9.76 14.74 4.49
N LEU A 72 10.83 14.08 4.04
CA LEU A 72 12.01 13.83 4.87
C LEU A 72 12.77 15.12 5.20
N GLU A 73 12.89 16.03 4.24
CA GLU A 73 13.47 17.37 4.45
C GLU A 73 12.65 18.18 5.46
N VAL A 74 11.32 18.23 5.29
CA VAL A 74 10.41 18.96 6.20
C VAL A 74 10.41 18.35 7.62
N LEU A 75 10.58 17.03 7.74
CA LEU A 75 10.71 16.35 9.03
C LEU A 75 12.10 16.53 9.67
N GLY A 76 13.02 17.26 9.04
CA GLY A 76 14.36 17.53 9.57
C GLY A 76 15.33 16.37 9.44
N HIS A 77 15.04 15.40 8.57
CA HIS A 77 15.86 14.21 8.33
C HIS A 77 16.29 14.12 6.85
N PRO A 78 17.09 15.08 6.34
CA PRO A 78 17.55 15.05 4.96
C PRO A 78 18.43 13.81 4.73
N LEU A 79 18.03 12.97 3.78
CA LEU A 79 18.72 11.74 3.39
C LEU A 79 19.34 11.92 2.01
N ALA A 80 20.49 11.27 1.77
CA ALA A 80 21.08 11.25 0.45
C ALA A 80 20.10 10.61 -0.55
N TRP A 81 19.81 11.29 -1.66
CA TRP A 81 18.81 10.88 -2.66
C TRP A 81 18.98 9.42 -3.11
N ARG A 82 20.24 8.95 -3.27
CA ARG A 82 20.54 7.56 -3.64
C ARG A 82 20.08 6.56 -2.59
N GLN A 83 20.38 6.83 -1.31
CA GLN A 83 20.00 5.95 -0.21
C GLN A 83 18.47 5.92 -0.06
N SER A 84 17.84 7.09 -0.15
CA SER A 84 16.39 7.14 -0.07
C SER A 84 15.72 6.48 -1.28
N LEU A 85 16.32 6.50 -2.47
CA LEU A 85 15.79 5.81 -3.66
C LEU A 85 15.83 4.29 -3.47
N TRP A 86 16.94 3.75 -2.96
CA TRP A 86 17.05 2.33 -2.63
C TRP A 86 16.04 1.90 -1.56
N ILE A 87 15.83 2.71 -0.52
CA ILE A 87 14.80 2.44 0.51
C ILE A 87 13.40 2.52 -0.09
N TYR A 88 13.15 3.48 -0.98
CA TYR A 88 11.89 3.64 -1.66
C TYR A 88 11.57 2.43 -2.56
N LEU A 89 12.55 1.97 -3.34
CA LEU A 89 12.47 0.77 -4.18
C LEU A 89 12.36 -0.52 -3.35
N ALA A 90 13.08 -0.63 -2.23
CA ALA A 90 12.96 -1.75 -1.31
C ALA A 90 11.55 -1.86 -0.72
N GLY A 91 10.89 -0.73 -0.48
CA GLY A 91 9.49 -0.71 -0.08
C GLY A 91 8.54 -1.29 -1.13
N PHE A 92 8.94 -1.31 -2.42
CA PHE A 92 8.16 -1.96 -3.46
C PHE A 92 8.34 -3.49 -3.51
N ALA A 93 9.44 -4.02 -2.99
CA ALA A 93 9.72 -5.46 -3.04
C ALA A 93 8.65 -6.31 -2.33
N LEU A 94 7.97 -5.75 -1.33
CA LEU A 94 6.85 -6.39 -0.64
C LEU A 94 5.50 -5.69 -0.88
N THR A 95 5.32 -4.97 -1.99
CA THR A 95 4.02 -4.31 -2.28
C THR A 95 2.87 -5.30 -2.43
N THR A 96 3.15 -6.52 -2.89
CA THR A 96 2.18 -7.60 -3.09
C THR A 96 1.64 -8.17 -1.77
N THR A 97 2.15 -7.73 -0.62
CA THR A 97 1.65 -8.15 0.69
C THR A 97 0.36 -7.40 1.08
N PRO A 98 -0.62 -8.08 1.71
CA PRO A 98 -1.87 -7.45 2.09
C PRO A 98 -1.62 -6.28 3.06
N GLY A 99 -2.28 -5.14 2.83
CA GLY A 99 -2.12 -3.92 3.63
C GLY A 99 -0.92 -3.05 3.28
N LYS A 100 -0.23 -3.30 2.15
CA LYS A 100 0.98 -2.56 1.72
C LYS A 100 2.11 -2.60 2.77
N ALA A 101 2.32 -3.76 3.39
CA ALA A 101 3.34 -3.92 4.43
C ALA A 101 4.77 -3.59 3.92
N GLY A 102 5.02 -3.72 2.61
CA GLY A 102 6.26 -3.25 1.98
C GLY A 102 6.49 -1.75 2.12
N GLU A 103 5.46 -0.90 2.00
CA GLU A 103 5.62 0.55 2.21
C GLU A 103 5.84 0.86 3.70
N ALA A 104 5.21 0.11 4.62
CA ALA A 104 5.45 0.23 6.07
C ALA A 104 6.88 -0.17 6.47
N LEU A 105 7.51 -1.06 5.69
CA LEU A 105 8.90 -1.49 5.87
C LEU A 105 9.88 -0.33 5.65
N ARG A 106 9.51 0.72 4.90
CA ARG A 106 10.30 1.96 4.80
C ARG A 106 10.49 2.63 6.16
N GLY A 107 9.45 2.67 7.00
CA GLY A 107 9.56 3.21 8.35
C GLY A 107 10.47 2.38 9.27
N VAL A 108 10.61 1.08 8.99
CA VAL A 108 11.57 0.20 9.69
C VAL A 108 12.99 0.41 9.17
N LEU A 109 13.17 0.55 7.85
CA LEU A 109 14.46 0.82 7.20
C LEU A 109 15.00 2.23 7.50
N LEU A 110 14.13 3.19 7.78
CA LEU A 110 14.52 4.55 8.16
C LEU A 110 14.88 4.70 9.65
N ARG A 111 14.48 3.74 10.50
CA ARG A 111 14.75 3.78 11.94
C ARG A 111 16.26 3.77 12.28
N PRO A 112 17.11 2.93 11.66
CA PRO A 112 18.56 3.00 11.83
C PRO A 112 19.18 4.32 11.33
N LEU A 113 18.47 5.05 10.45
CA LEU A 113 18.91 6.30 9.85
C LEU A 113 18.43 7.54 10.64
N GLY A 114 17.89 7.33 11.84
CA GLY A 114 17.52 8.39 12.76
C GLY A 114 16.09 8.92 12.62
N VAL A 115 15.27 8.39 11.71
CA VAL A 115 13.86 8.81 11.59
C VAL A 115 12.98 7.97 12.53
N PRO A 116 12.30 8.58 13.51
CA PRO A 116 11.40 7.88 14.40
C PRO A 116 10.23 7.23 13.65
N TYR A 117 9.84 6.03 14.09
CA TYR A 117 8.68 5.29 13.54
C TYR A 117 7.38 6.13 13.49
N PRO A 118 7.03 6.93 14.53
CA PRO A 118 5.84 7.78 14.47
C PRO A 118 5.90 8.84 13.35
N GLN A 119 7.07 9.38 13.05
CA GLN A 119 7.24 10.40 12.01
C GLN A 119 7.19 9.80 10.60
N SER A 120 7.83 8.64 10.40
CA SER A 120 7.70 7.87 9.14
C SER A 120 6.26 7.44 8.88
N PHE A 121 5.53 7.05 9.92
CA PHE A 121 4.12 6.70 9.83
C PHE A 121 3.24 7.93 9.54
N ALA A 122 3.52 9.08 10.15
CA ALA A 122 2.83 10.33 9.87
C ALA A 122 3.06 10.80 8.42
N ALA A 123 4.29 10.72 7.90
CA ALA A 123 4.59 11.00 6.50
C ALA A 123 3.82 10.08 5.54
N PHE A 124 3.81 8.77 5.83
CA PHE A 124 3.03 7.81 5.06
C PHE A 124 1.52 8.13 5.09
N PHE A 125 0.97 8.42 6.26
CA PHE A 125 -0.44 8.77 6.41
C PHE A 125 -0.80 10.06 5.66
N SER A 126 0.06 11.08 5.74
CA SER A 126 -0.06 12.32 4.97
C SER A 126 -0.04 12.06 3.47
N GLU A 127 0.84 11.17 3.00
CA GLU A 127 0.88 10.76 1.60
C GLU A 127 -0.45 10.14 1.15
N ARG A 128 -1.01 9.23 1.96
CA ARG A 128 -2.32 8.60 1.65
C ARG A 128 -3.44 9.63 1.64
N LEU A 129 -3.51 10.49 2.65
CA LEU A 129 -4.56 11.50 2.76
C LEU A 129 -4.51 12.49 1.58
N SER A 130 -3.30 12.90 1.18
CA SER A 130 -3.10 13.76 0.01
C SER A 130 -3.53 13.08 -1.29
N ASP A 131 -3.17 11.80 -1.49
CA ASP A 131 -3.61 11.03 -2.67
C ASP A 131 -5.15 10.90 -2.71
N LEU A 132 -5.76 10.69 -1.55
CA LEU A 132 -7.22 10.61 -1.42
C LEU A 132 -7.89 11.93 -1.74
N LEU A 133 -7.42 13.04 -1.15
CA LEU A 133 -7.93 14.37 -1.47
C LEU A 133 -7.80 14.68 -2.96
N ALA A 134 -6.68 14.33 -3.58
CA ALA A 134 -6.50 14.51 -5.03
C ALA A 134 -7.54 13.71 -5.83
N ILE A 135 -7.76 12.43 -5.48
CA ILE A 135 -8.77 11.59 -6.14
C ILE A 135 -10.17 12.17 -5.94
N VAL A 136 -10.53 12.61 -4.73
CA VAL A 136 -11.83 13.22 -4.42
C VAL A 136 -12.05 14.47 -5.26
N LEU A 137 -11.07 15.37 -5.33
CA LEU A 137 -11.16 16.58 -6.14
C LEU A 137 -11.31 16.26 -7.63
N LEU A 138 -10.53 15.29 -8.13
CA LEU A 138 -10.65 14.80 -9.52
C LEU A 138 -12.02 14.18 -9.80
N THR A 139 -12.59 13.43 -8.85
CA THR A 139 -13.92 12.83 -9.02
C THR A 139 -15.03 13.88 -8.95
N LEU A 140 -14.93 14.86 -8.05
CA LEU A 140 -15.83 16.02 -8.00
C LEU A 140 -15.78 16.83 -9.31
N PHE A 141 -14.60 16.98 -9.89
CA PHE A 141 -14.47 17.60 -11.21
C PHE A 141 -15.13 16.74 -12.31
N GLY A 142 -14.89 15.42 -12.33
CA GLY A 142 -15.52 14.50 -13.28
C GLY A 142 -17.05 14.45 -13.17
N LEU A 143 -17.59 14.58 -11.95
CA LEU A 143 -19.02 14.67 -11.67
C LEU A 143 -19.71 15.87 -12.34
N SER A 144 -18.97 16.97 -12.54
CA SER A 144 -19.50 18.16 -13.21
C SER A 144 -19.68 17.97 -14.72
N TRP A 145 -18.94 17.03 -15.32
CA TRP A 145 -18.92 16.81 -16.77
C TRP A 145 -19.77 15.60 -17.22
N TYR A 146 -20.06 14.64 -16.33
CA TYR A 146 -20.76 13.40 -16.68
C TYR A 146 -21.90 13.06 -15.69
N PRO A 147 -23.13 13.58 -15.92
CA PRO A 147 -24.28 13.36 -15.04
C PRO A 147 -24.67 11.88 -14.85
N GLN A 148 -24.50 11.06 -15.88
CA GLN A 148 -24.87 9.63 -15.86
C GLN A 148 -23.95 8.79 -14.97
N ALA A 149 -22.70 9.23 -14.76
CA ALA A 149 -21.73 8.54 -13.91
C ALA A 149 -21.83 8.97 -12.43
N GLN A 150 -22.65 9.98 -12.12
CA GLN A 150 -22.76 10.54 -10.78
C GLN A 150 -23.07 9.53 -9.67
N PRO A 151 -24.08 8.65 -9.78
CA PRO A 151 -24.40 7.71 -8.71
C PRO A 151 -23.25 6.73 -8.41
N MET A 152 -22.53 6.24 -9.43
CA MET A 152 -21.37 5.35 -9.20
C MET A 152 -20.23 6.08 -8.50
N ILE A 153 -19.96 7.34 -8.85
CA ILE A 153 -18.91 8.14 -8.22
C ILE A 153 -19.28 8.45 -6.75
N PHE A 154 -20.54 8.77 -6.45
CA PHE A 154 -20.99 8.98 -5.07
C PHE A 154 -20.84 7.73 -4.21
N ILE A 155 -21.20 6.55 -4.73
CA ILE A 155 -21.01 5.27 -4.03
C ILE A 155 -19.52 5.02 -3.78
N GLY A 156 -18.67 5.21 -4.79
CA GLY A 156 -17.22 5.07 -4.66
C GLY A 156 -16.65 6.02 -3.60
N LEU A 157 -17.04 7.29 -3.62
CA LEU A 157 -16.63 8.29 -2.64
C LEU A 157 -17.08 7.92 -1.22
N ALA A 158 -18.32 7.50 -1.06
CA ALA A 158 -18.86 7.06 0.24
C ALA A 158 -18.11 5.85 0.79
N LEU A 159 -17.78 4.86 -0.05
CA LEU A 159 -16.99 3.69 0.34
C LEU A 159 -15.56 4.07 0.77
N VAL A 160 -14.92 4.98 0.04
CA VAL A 160 -13.58 5.48 0.37
C VAL A 160 -13.59 6.23 1.70
N LEU A 161 -14.56 7.14 1.90
CA LEU A 161 -14.71 7.88 3.16
C LEU A 161 -15.05 6.95 4.33
N ALA A 162 -15.93 5.97 4.14
CA ALA A 162 -16.25 4.97 5.14
C ALA A 162 -15.02 4.13 5.51
N GLY A 163 -14.27 3.65 4.51
CA GLY A 163 -13.01 2.94 4.73
C GLY A 163 -12.00 3.78 5.52
N LEU A 164 -11.90 5.07 5.22
CA LEU A 164 -11.04 6.00 5.95
C LEU A 164 -11.49 6.22 7.38
N LEU A 165 -12.77 6.39 7.64
CA LEU A 165 -13.30 6.56 8.99
C LEU A 165 -13.02 5.30 9.83
N VAL A 166 -13.21 4.11 9.24
CA VAL A 166 -12.89 2.84 9.90
C VAL A 166 -11.39 2.72 10.20
N LEU A 167 -10.51 3.12 9.28
CA LEU A 167 -9.05 3.06 9.47
C LEU A 167 -8.52 4.18 10.39
N SER A 168 -9.13 5.36 10.35
CA SER A 168 -8.80 6.53 11.18
C SER A 168 -9.24 6.34 12.63
N GLN A 169 -10.30 5.56 12.86
CA GLN A 169 -10.68 5.09 14.17
C GLN A 169 -9.65 4.09 14.71
N GLY A 170 -8.54 4.61 15.25
CA GLY A 170 -7.54 3.87 16.01
C GLY A 170 -8.09 3.08 17.22
N HIS A 171 -9.40 3.14 17.47
CA HIS A 171 -10.13 2.28 18.38
C HIS A 171 -10.14 0.80 17.96
N LEU A 172 -10.12 0.49 16.65
CA LEU A 172 -10.04 -0.88 16.15
C LEU A 172 -8.64 -1.47 16.37
N LEU A 173 -7.60 -0.67 16.11
CA LEU A 173 -6.20 -1.01 16.40
C LEU A 173 -5.93 -1.13 17.92
N LYS A 174 -6.56 -0.29 18.75
CA LYS A 174 -6.52 -0.43 20.22
C LYS A 174 -7.29 -1.65 20.72
N ARG A 175 -8.44 -2.01 20.13
CA ARG A 175 -9.17 -3.26 20.45
C ARG A 175 -8.36 -4.50 20.06
N MET A 176 -7.67 -4.48 18.93
CA MET A 176 -6.77 -5.57 18.52
C MET A 176 -5.50 -5.65 19.39
N ARG A 177 -4.96 -4.51 19.86
CA ARG A 177 -3.85 -4.50 20.84
C ARG A 177 -4.28 -4.92 22.26
N GLY A 178 -5.52 -4.66 22.66
CA GLY A 178 -6.07 -5.15 23.93
C GLY A 178 -6.33 -6.66 23.94
N ALA A 179 -6.39 -7.29 22.76
CA ALA A 179 -6.55 -8.74 22.60
C ALA A 179 -5.22 -9.50 22.47
N LEU A 180 -4.07 -8.80 22.43
CA LEU A 180 -2.76 -9.42 22.48
C LEU A 180 -2.30 -9.52 23.94
N PRO A 181 -1.93 -10.71 24.44
CA PRO A 181 -1.32 -10.84 25.76
C PRO A 181 -0.02 -10.03 25.77
N THR A 182 0.00 -8.92 26.50
CA THR A 182 1.24 -8.26 26.90
C THR A 182 2.04 -9.24 27.75
N GLU A 183 2.96 -9.98 27.14
CA GLU A 183 3.97 -10.70 27.88
C GLU A 183 4.87 -9.66 28.56
N LYS A 184 4.82 -9.68 29.89
CA LYS A 184 5.42 -8.70 30.77
C LYS A 184 6.93 -8.59 30.52
N SER A 185 7.35 -7.38 30.19
CA SER A 185 8.67 -6.85 30.53
C SER A 185 8.95 -7.06 32.02
N THR A 186 9.57 -8.19 32.40
CA THR A 186 10.26 -8.32 33.70
C THR A 186 11.23 -9.50 33.68
N ARG A 187 12.48 -9.25 33.27
CA ARG A 187 13.74 -9.86 33.80
C ARG A 187 14.85 -9.80 32.75
N LEU A 188 15.55 -8.67 32.65
CA LEU A 188 16.94 -8.65 32.14
C LEU A 188 17.74 -7.51 32.82
N HIS A 189 17.49 -7.29 34.12
CA HIS A 189 18.31 -6.42 34.97
C HIS A 189 19.27 -7.21 35.89
N ARG A 190 19.40 -8.52 35.70
CA ARG A 190 20.39 -9.37 36.37
C ARG A 190 21.22 -10.10 35.32
N LEU A 191 22.21 -9.43 34.74
CA LEU A 191 23.41 -10.04 34.15
C LEU A 191 24.50 -8.96 34.00
N ARG A 192 24.62 -8.12 35.03
CA ARG A 192 25.78 -7.26 35.26
C ARG A 192 26.16 -7.39 36.73
N ARG A 193 26.73 -8.54 37.08
CA ARG A 193 27.73 -8.72 38.13
C ARG A 193 28.62 -9.86 37.68
#